data_AF-A0A218PAH0-F1
#
_entry.id   AF-A0A218PAH0-F1
#
_cell.length_a   1.000
_cell.length_b   1.000
_cell.length_c   1.000
_cell.angle_alpha   90.00
_cell.angle_beta   90.00
_cell.angle_gamma   90.00
#
_symmetry.space_group_name_H-M   'P 1'
#
loop_
_entity.id
_entity.type
_entity.pdbx_description
1 polymer ?
#
loop_
_entity_poly.entity_id
_entity_poly.type
_entity_poly.pdbx_seq_one_letter_code
_entity_poly.pdbx_strand_id
1 'polypeptide(L)' 'MEKRLEVMERTYRRFLAIGMGILLLAFATMILRPFGESSLILALVFFVIAFVPLEFARRIARRMAILALRNE' A
#
# COMPACT_ATOMS: atom_id res chain seq x y z
N MET A 1 11.18 23.64 2.15
CA MET A 1 10.78 22.47 2.96
C MET A 1 9.42 21.93 2.52
N GLU A 2 8.43 22.81 2.28
CA GLU A 2 7.12 22.47 1.68
C GLU A 2 7.19 21.61 0.42
N LYS A 3 7.97 22.02 -0.60
CA LYS A 3 8.11 21.23 -1.85
C LYS A 3 8.56 19.78 -1.60
N ARG A 4 9.35 19.52 -0.55
CA ARG A 4 9.82 18.18 -0.21
C ARG A 4 8.73 17.36 0.48
N LEU A 5 7.95 17.98 1.36
CA LEU A 5 6.79 17.38 2.01
C LEU A 5 5.69 17.04 0.99
N GLU A 6 5.40 17.95 0.06
CA GLU A 6 4.40 17.75 -1.00
C GLU A 6 4.76 16.57 -1.92
N VAL A 7 6.03 16.46 -2.32
CA VAL A 7 6.52 15.30 -3.09
C VAL A 7 6.40 14.01 -2.28
N MET A 8 6.73 14.05 -0.98
CA MET A 8 6.58 12.88 -0.10
C MET A 8 5.13 12.46 0.06
N GLU A 9 4.20 13.40 0.24
CA GLU A 9 2.77 13.12 0.34
C GLU A 9 2.23 12.51 -0.96
N ARG A 10 2.58 13.08 -2.11
CA ARG A 10 2.17 12.56 -3.42
C ARG A 10 2.69 11.14 -3.65
N THR A 11 3.93 10.90 -3.24
CA THR A 11 4.57 9.57 -3.33
C THR A 11 3.88 8.59 -2.38
N TYR A 12 3.63 8.99 -1.14
CA TYR A 12 2.86 8.21 -0.15
C TYR A 12 1.48 7.82 -0.71
N ARG A 13 0.70 8.78 -1.21
CA ARG A 13 -0.64 8.53 -1.78
C ARG A 13 -0.59 7.56 -2.94
N ARG A 14 0.40 7.66 -3.82
CA ARG A 14 0.58 6.71 -4.95
C ARG A 14 0.87 5.30 -4.47
N PHE A 15 1.83 5.12 -3.57
CA PHE A 15 2.15 3.80 -3.01
C PHE A 15 0.97 3.20 -2.24
N LEU A 16 0.27 4.03 -1.46
CA LEU A 16 -0.93 3.61 -0.74
C LEU A 16 -2.03 3.16 -1.72
N ALA A 17 -2.32 3.96 -2.74
CA ALA A 17 -3.34 3.64 -3.75
C ALA A 17 -3.01 2.35 -4.51
N ILE A 18 -1.75 2.15 -4.90
CA ILE A 18 -1.30 0.93 -5.57
C ILE A 18 -1.46 -0.28 -4.65
N GLY A 19 -0.99 -0.18 -3.40
CA GLY A 19 -1.12 -1.26 -2.42
C GLY A 19 -2.57 -1.62 -2.12
N MET A 20 -3.43 -0.61 -1.93
CA MET A 20 -4.86 -0.81 -1.76
C MET A 20 -5.52 -1.40 -3.00
N GLY A 21 -5.13 -0.99 -4.20
CA GLY A 21 -5.63 -1.56 -5.45
C GLY A 21 -5.31 -3.05 -5.57
N ILE A 22 -4.08 -3.46 -5.23
CA ILE A 22 -3.70 -4.88 -5.23
C ILE A 22 -4.47 -5.66 -4.16
N LEU A 23 -4.69 -5.10 -2.97
CA LEU A 23 -5.54 -5.71 -1.95
C LEU A 23 -6.97 -5.90 -2.43
N LEU A 24 -7.55 -4.90 -3.09
CA LEU A 24 -8.89 -5.01 -3.67
C LEU A 24 -8.97 -6.13 -4.71
N LEU A 25 -7.95 -6.30 -5.54
CA LEU A 25 -7.86 -7.43 -6.46
C LEU A 25 -7.78 -8.77 -5.72
N ALA A 26 -6.97 -8.86 -4.65
CA ALA A 26 -6.88 -10.06 -3.81
C ALA A 26 -8.24 -10.43 -3.19
N PHE A 27 -8.99 -9.44 -2.71
CA PHE A 27 -10.33 -9.67 -2.18
C PHE A 27 -11.33 -10.02 -3.28
N ALA A 28 -11.26 -9.38 -4.45
CA ALA A 28 -12.10 -9.70 -5.58
C ALA A 28 -11.92 -11.16 -6.03
N THR A 29 -10.68 -11.68 -6.05
CA THR A 29 -10.43 -13.10 -6.38
C THR A 29 -10.97 -14.06 -5.32
N MET A 30 -10.97 -13.70 -4.04
CA MET A 30 -11.62 -14.50 -3.00
C MET A 30 -13.15 -14.49 -3.11
N ILE A 31 -13.75 -13.31 -3.31
CA ILE A 31 -15.22 -13.13 -3.30
C ILE A 31 -15.86 -13.74 -4.55
N LEU A 32 -15.30 -13.48 -5.72
CA LEU A 32 -15.82 -14.01 -6.98
C LEU A 32 -15.57 -15.51 -7.13
N ARG A 33 -14.80 -16.09 -6.19
CA ARG A 33 -14.61 -17.53 -5.97
C ARG A 33 -14.40 -18.34 -7.25
N PRO A 34 -13.57 -17.92 -8.22
CA PRO A 34 -13.58 -18.56 -9.52
C PRO A 34 -12.91 -19.96 -9.54
N PHE A 35 -12.18 -20.37 -8.49
CA PHE A 35 -11.29 -21.55 -8.58
C PHE A 35 -11.13 -22.45 -7.33
N GLY A 36 -11.98 -22.36 -6.29
CA GLY A 36 -11.81 -23.22 -5.09
C GLY A 36 -10.49 -22.94 -4.34
N GLU A 37 -9.77 -23.98 -3.87
CA GLU A 37 -8.49 -23.83 -3.13
C GLU A 37 -7.44 -22.96 -3.85
N SER A 38 -7.41 -22.99 -5.18
CA SER A 38 -6.49 -22.20 -6.00
C SER A 38 -6.70 -20.68 -5.84
N SER A 39 -7.93 -20.25 -5.53
CA SER A 39 -8.23 -18.84 -5.28
C SER A 39 -7.59 -18.31 -3.99
N LEU A 40 -7.41 -19.18 -2.98
CA LEU A 40 -6.72 -18.84 -1.74
C LEU A 40 -5.23 -18.64 -1.98
N ILE A 41 -4.60 -19.51 -2.77
CA ILE A 41 -3.18 -19.37 -3.14
C ILE A 41 -2.97 -18.07 -3.93
N LEU A 42 -3.85 -17.80 -4.90
CA LEU A 42 -3.77 -16.58 -5.70
C LEU A 42 -3.96 -15.32 -4.85
N ALA A 43 -4.93 -15.33 -3.92
CA ALA A 43 -5.13 -14.23 -2.99
C ALA A 43 -3.91 -14.02 -2.09
N LEU A 44 -3.30 -15.10 -1.57
CA LEU A 44 -2.08 -15.02 -0.77
C LEU A 44 -0.93 -14.36 -1.55
N VAL A 45 -0.74 -14.73 -2.81
CA VAL A 45 0.26 -14.12 -3.70
C VAL A 45 -0.02 -12.62 -3.85
N PHE A 46 -1.26 -12.22 -4.12
CA PHE A 46 -1.62 -10.80 -4.22
C PHE A 46 -1.41 -10.06 -2.90
N PHE A 47 -1.69 -10.68 -1.75
CA PHE A 47 -1.41 -10.08 -0.44
C PHE A 47 0.08 -9.80 -0.23
N VAL A 48 0.95 -10.75 -0.57
CA VAL A 48 2.41 -10.56 -0.48
C VAL A 48 2.88 -9.45 -1.42
N ILE A 49 2.35 -9.41 -2.64
CA ILE A 49 2.69 -8.36 -3.62
C ILE A 49 2.20 -6.99 -3.14
N ALA A 50 0.99 -6.89 -2.57
CA ALA A 50 0.45 -5.66 -2.02
C ALA A 50 1.27 -5.12 -0.84
N PHE A 51 1.94 -6.01 -0.11
CA PHE A 51 2.76 -5.64 1.04
C PHE A 51 3.94 -4.73 0.65
N VAL A 52 4.52 -4.93 -0.54
CA VAL A 52 5.65 -4.14 -1.03
C VAL A 52 5.32 -2.65 -1.08
N PRO A 53 4.33 -2.17 -1.86
CA PRO A 53 3.98 -0.76 -1.89
C PRO A 53 3.43 -0.24 -0.56
N LEU A 54 2.73 -1.06 0.23
CA LEU A 54 2.23 -0.67 1.55
C LEU A 54 3.36 -0.40 2.56
N GLU A 55 4.41 -1.21 2.57
CA GLU A 55 5.58 -0.97 3.41
C GLU A 55 6.33 0.29 2.98
N PHE A 56 6.41 0.59 1.68
CA PHE A 56 6.94 1.87 1.21
C PHE A 56 6.09 3.05 1.68
N ALA A 57 4.75 2.96 1.55
CA ALA A 57 3.85 3.98 2.07
C ALA A 57 4.04 4.18 3.59
N ARG A 58 4.14 3.09 4.36
CA ARG A 58 4.41 3.12 5.80
C ARG A 58 5.73 3.80 6.13
N ARG A 59 6.81 3.49 5.41
CA ARG A 59 8.12 4.14 5.58
C ARG A 59 8.05 5.64 5.29
N ILE A 60 7.33 6.05 4.25
CA ILE A 60 7.16 7.47 3.91
C ILE A 60 6.33 8.16 5.00
N ALA A 61 5.23 7.57 5.45
CA ALA A 61 4.39 8.10 6.53
C ALA A 61 5.19 8.32 7.82
N ARG A 62 6.00 7.34 8.23
CA ARG A 62 6.91 7.48 9.39
C ARG A 62 7.88 8.65 9.22
N ARG A 63 8.48 8.80 8.03
CA ARG A 63 9.39 9.92 7.75
C ARG A 63 8.66 11.27 7.77
N MET A 64 7.43 11.34 7.25
CA MET A 64 6.61 12.56 7.31
C MET A 64 6.26 12.92 8.76
N ALA A 65 5.87 11.94 9.58
CA ALA A 65 5.56 12.15 11.00
C ALA A 65 6.76 12.69 11.78
N ILE A 66 7.97 12.13 11.57
CA ILE A 66 9.20 12.62 12.20
C ILE A 66 9.50 14.06 11.76
N LEU A 67 9.33 14.38 10.47
CA LEU A 67 9.56 15.73 9.97
C LEU A 67 8.55 16.75 10.54
N ALA A 68 7.30 16.34 10.75
CA ALA A 68 6.29 17.18 11.40
C ALA A 68 6.68 17.46 12.86
N LEU A 69 6.98 16.41 13.63
CA LEU A 69 7.35 16.51 15.05
C LEU A 69 8.66 17.26 15.32
N ARG A 70 9.56 17.36 14.34
CA ARG A 70 10.86 18.05 14.48
C ARG A 70 10.79 19.53 14.13
N ASN A 71 9.67 19.98 13.57
CA ASN A 71 9.41 21.40 13.27
C ASN A 71 8.40 22.03 14.26
N GLU A 72 7.98 21.27 15.27
CA GLU A 72 7.40 21.75 16.54
C GLU A 72 8.52 21.86 17.59
#